data_AF-A0A8J3BTG2-F1
#
_entry.id   AF-A0A8J3BTG2-F1
#
_cell.length_a   1.000
_cell.length_b   1.000
_cell.length_c   1.000
_cell.angle_alpha   90.00
_cell.angle_beta   90.00
_cell.angle_gamma   90.00
#
_symmetry.space_group_name_H-M   'P 1'
#
loop_
_entity.id
_entity.type
_entity.pdbx_description
1 polymer ?
#
loop_
_entity_poly.entity_id
_entity_poly.type
_entity_poly.pdbx_seq_one_letter_code
_entity_poly.pdbx_strand_id
1 'polypeptide(L)'
;MARRHGERGVTPAQVVAAAAAFARGEVRYDETTPAELPPVPEAEPLVPLGVRVPAGVARRVRAAADQAGVPFSQLVREWIELGLTEMTDERTVPLSALRGAIAHAAQSSPPAQSGHAA
;
A
#
# COMPACT_ATOMS: atom_id res chain seq x y z
N MET A 1 36.50 29.69 -20.56
CA MET A 1 35.63 29.29 -21.68
C MET A 1 35.40 27.78 -21.62
N ALA A 2 34.28 27.35 -21.06
CA ALA A 2 33.92 25.93 -20.94
C ALA A 2 33.18 25.48 -22.21
N ARG A 3 33.69 24.44 -22.89
CA ARG A 3 33.00 23.80 -24.01
C ARG A 3 31.80 23.03 -23.44
N ARG A 4 30.59 23.47 -23.79
CA ARG A 4 29.36 22.66 -23.66
C ARG A 4 29.52 21.43 -24.56
N HIS A 5 29.70 20.25 -23.97
CA HIS A 5 29.45 19.00 -24.66
C HIS A 5 27.93 18.90 -24.89
N GLY A 6 27.51 19.23 -26.11
CA GLY A 6 26.12 19.08 -26.52
C GLY A 6 25.72 17.60 -26.49
N GLU A 7 24.60 17.32 -25.84
CA GLU A 7 23.89 16.04 -25.86
C GLU A 7 23.47 15.72 -27.31
N ARG A 8 24.36 15.09 -28.07
CA ARG A 8 23.95 14.42 -29.31
C ARG A 8 23.27 13.12 -28.90
N GLY A 9 21.94 13.12 -28.96
CA GLY A 9 21.14 11.92 -28.74
C GLY A 9 21.61 10.76 -29.62
N VAL A 10 21.52 9.54 -29.08
CA VAL A 10 21.91 8.32 -29.79
C VAL A 10 20.96 8.12 -30.97
N THR A 11 21.53 7.98 -32.17
CA THR A 11 20.72 7.77 -33.38
C THR A 11 20.17 6.34 -33.42
N PRO A 12 19.03 6.09 -34.11
CA PRO A 12 18.48 4.74 -34.27
C PRO A 12 19.48 3.74 -34.85
N ALA A 13 20.33 4.17 -35.79
CA ALA A 13 21.38 3.33 -36.36
C ALA A 13 22.43 2.90 -35.32
N GLN A 14 22.79 3.80 -34.40
CA GLN A 14 23.70 3.48 -33.29
C GLN A 14 23.07 2.49 -32.30
N VAL A 15 21.76 2.61 -32.03
CA VAL A 15 21.03 1.65 -31.18
C VAL A 15 21.03 0.25 -31.81
N VAL A 16 20.74 0.15 -33.10
CA VAL A 16 20.74 -1.15 -33.83
C VAL A 16 22.15 -1.76 -33.84
N ALA A 17 23.18 -0.95 -34.10
CA ALA A 17 24.56 -1.42 -34.08
C ALA A 17 25.00 -1.91 -32.69
N ALA A 18 24.62 -1.19 -31.63
CA ALA A 18 24.88 -1.58 -30.24
C ALA A 18 24.15 -2.88 -29.85
N ALA A 19 22.88 -3.02 -30.23
CA ALA A 19 22.11 -4.24 -29.97
C ALA A 19 22.74 -5.46 -30.67
N ALA A 20 23.21 -5.30 -31.91
CA ALA A 20 23.89 -6.37 -32.63
C ALA A 20 25.23 -6.76 -31.98
N ALA A 21 26.01 -5.79 -31.49
CA ALA A 21 27.24 -6.05 -30.74
C ALA A 21 26.97 -6.77 -29.41
N PHE A 22 25.89 -6.39 -28.71
CA PHE A 22 25.45 -7.07 -27.48
C PHE A 22 25.07 -8.53 -27.76
N ALA A 23 24.29 -8.78 -28.82
CA ALA A 23 23.89 -10.13 -29.22
C ALA A 23 25.09 -11.03 -29.61
N ARG A 24 26.19 -10.44 -30.09
CA ARG A 24 27.45 -11.14 -30.41
C ARG A 24 28.40 -11.29 -29.21
N GLY A 25 28.05 -10.77 -28.03
CA GLY A 25 28.92 -10.80 -26.84
C GLY A 25 30.16 -9.91 -26.95
N GLU A 26 30.13 -8.91 -27.84
CA GLU A 26 31.24 -7.97 -28.07
C GLU A 26 31.21 -6.76 -27.11
N VAL A 27 30.24 -6.72 -26.19
CA VAL A 27 30.07 -5.66 -25.20
C VAL A 27 30.72 -6.08 -23.89
N ARG A 28 31.59 -5.22 -23.36
CA ARG A 28 32.13 -5.35 -22.00
C ARG A 28 31.55 -4.25 -21.11
N TYR A 29 31.15 -4.64 -19.92
CA TYR A 29 30.80 -3.66 -18.89
C TYR A 29 32.08 -3.07 -18.32
N ASP A 30 32.12 -1.74 -18.22
CA ASP A 30 33.20 -1.05 -17.55
C ASP A 30 32.78 -0.75 -16.11
N GLU A 31 33.27 -1.55 -15.16
CA GLU A 31 33.00 -1.36 -13.74
C GLU A 31 33.73 -0.15 -13.15
N THR A 32 34.66 0.46 -13.89
CA THR A 32 35.44 1.62 -13.44
C THR A 32 34.80 2.95 -13.82
N THR A 33 33.83 2.94 -14.72
CA THR A 33 33.09 4.14 -15.12
C THR A 33 31.96 4.41 -14.11
N PRO A 34 31.97 5.56 -13.41
CA PRO A 34 30.87 5.95 -12.53
C PRO A 34 29.59 6.16 -13.34
N ALA A 35 28.51 5.50 -12.93
CA ALA A 35 27.18 5.72 -13.49
C ALA A 35 26.42 6.74 -12.64
N GLU A 36 25.83 7.74 -13.27
CA GLU A 36 24.86 8.61 -12.61
C GLU A 36 23.54 7.84 -12.48
N LEU A 37 23.19 7.46 -11.25
CA LEU A 37 21.92 6.81 -10.97
C LEU A 37 20.81 7.87 -10.89
N PRO A 38 19.57 7.53 -11.30
CA PRO A 38 18.43 8.36 -10.99
C PRO A 38 18.39 8.67 -9.48
N PRO A 39 17.94 9.86 -9.08
CA PRO A 39 17.79 10.17 -7.67
C PRO A 39 16.87 9.14 -7.01
N VAL A 40 17.25 8.69 -5.82
CA VAL A 40 16.38 7.83 -5.01
C VAL A 40 15.14 8.65 -4.64
N PRO A 41 13.93 8.15 -4.89
CA PRO A 41 12.71 8.83 -4.48
C PRO A 41 12.73 9.09 -2.97
N GLU A 42 12.34 10.30 -2.55
CA GLU A 42 12.28 10.68 -1.13
C GLU A 42 11.16 9.95 -0.37
N ALA A 43 10.15 9.45 -1.09
CA ALA A 43 9.00 8.73 -0.54
C ALA A 43 8.78 7.42 -1.27
N GLU A 44 8.08 6.50 -0.61
CA GLU A 44 7.67 5.24 -1.23
C GLU A 44 6.81 5.51 -2.47
N PRO A 45 7.14 4.91 -3.63
CA PRO A 45 6.36 5.09 -4.84
C PRO A 45 4.91 4.63 -4.67
N LEU A 46 3.97 5.52 -4.96
CA LEU A 46 2.54 5.20 -4.93
C LEU A 46 2.12 4.55 -6.26
N VAL A 47 1.32 3.49 -6.18
CA VAL A 47 0.73 2.82 -7.35
C VAL A 47 -0.79 3.02 -7.40
N PRO A 48 -1.41 3.14 -8.59
CA PRO A 48 -2.87 3.24 -8.70
C PRO A 48 -3.57 1.98 -8.18
N LEU A 49 -4.59 2.18 -7.35
CA LEU A 49 -5.46 1.10 -6.85
C LEU A 49 -6.91 1.35 -7.25
N GLY A 50 -7.45 0.47 -8.11
CA GLY A 50 -8.85 0.52 -8.55
C GLY A 50 -9.77 -0.31 -7.66
N VAL A 51 -10.67 0.34 -6.91
CA VAL A 51 -11.67 -0.34 -6.06
C VAL A 51 -13.08 0.06 -6.47
N ARG A 52 -13.96 -0.93 -6.62
CA ARG A 52 -15.40 -0.68 -6.84
C ARG A 52 -16.10 -0.53 -5.50
N VAL A 53 -16.83 0.57 -5.32
CA VAL A 53 -17.65 0.83 -4.13
C VAL A 53 -19.03 1.34 -4.54
N PRO A 54 -20.07 1.18 -3.71
CA PRO A 54 -21.37 1.81 -3.95
C PRO A 54 -21.24 3.33 -4.09
N ALA A 55 -22.02 3.94 -4.99
CA ALA A 55 -21.95 5.38 -5.27
C ALA A 55 -22.17 6.25 -4.01
N GLY A 56 -23.07 5.82 -3.12
CA GLY A 56 -23.31 6.51 -1.84
C GLY A 56 -22.09 6.51 -0.93
N VAL A 57 -21.30 5.43 -0.92
CA VAL A 57 -20.04 5.34 -0.17
C VAL A 57 -19.03 6.30 -0.78
N ALA A 58 -18.80 6.26 -2.10
CA ALA A 58 -17.87 7.16 -2.76
C ALA A 58 -18.17 8.65 -2.48
N ARG A 59 -19.45 9.04 -2.46
CA ARG A 59 -19.86 10.40 -2.11
C ARG A 59 -19.53 10.77 -0.67
N ARG A 60 -19.77 9.87 0.29
CA ARG A 60 -19.46 10.10 1.71
C ARG A 60 -17.96 10.23 1.95
N VAL A 61 -17.14 9.42 1.28
CA VAL A 61 -15.68 9.52 1.40
C VAL A 61 -15.16 10.85 0.84
N ARG A 62 -15.71 11.33 -0.29
CA ARG A 62 -15.36 12.66 -0.83
C ARG A 62 -15.70 13.77 0.15
N ALA A 63 -16.92 13.76 0.69
CA ALA A 63 -17.34 14.75 1.69
C ALA A 63 -16.46 14.72 2.94
N ALA A 64 -16.02 13.53 3.39
CA ALA A 64 -15.10 13.41 4.53
C ALA A 64 -13.72 14.00 4.21
N ALA A 65 -13.20 13.81 2.99
CA ALA A 65 -11.93 14.41 2.56
C ALA A 65 -12.03 15.94 2.51
N ASP A 66 -13.13 16.46 1.97
CA ASP A 66 -13.40 17.90 1.94
C ASP A 66 -13.47 18.50 3.35
N GLN A 67 -14.14 17.81 4.29
CA GLN A 67 -14.22 18.22 5.69
C GLN A 67 -12.87 18.17 6.42
N ALA A 68 -12.03 17.20 6.10
CA ALA A 68 -10.68 17.06 6.65
C ALA A 68 -9.64 17.97 5.98
N GLY A 69 -9.99 18.62 4.86
CA GLY A 69 -9.08 19.49 4.12
C GLY A 69 -7.93 18.75 3.43
N VAL A 70 -8.10 17.46 3.13
CA VAL A 70 -7.07 16.61 2.51
C VAL A 70 -7.53 16.08 1.15
N PRO A 71 -6.60 15.73 0.23
CA PRO A 71 -6.95 15.06 -1.01
C PRO A 71 -7.68 13.74 -0.78
N PHE A 72 -8.67 13.45 -1.62
CA PHE A 72 -9.45 12.20 -1.55
C PHE A 72 -8.58 10.94 -1.52
N SER A 73 -7.55 10.87 -2.38
CA SER A 73 -6.65 9.71 -2.44
C SER A 73 -5.77 9.58 -1.19
N GLN A 74 -5.42 10.70 -0.56
CA GLN A 74 -4.68 10.71 0.71
C GLN A 74 -5.55 10.14 1.83
N LEU A 75 -6.79 10.63 1.99
CA LEU A 75 -7.69 10.12 3.03
C LEU A 75 -7.96 8.62 2.88
N VAL A 76 -8.22 8.15 1.64
CA VAL A 76 -8.45 6.73 1.36
C VAL A 76 -7.23 5.89 1.72
N ARG A 77 -6.02 6.36 1.39
CA ARG A 77 -4.78 5.67 1.74
C ARG A 77 -4.61 5.57 3.26
N GLU A 78 -4.76 6.69 3.97
CA GLU A 78 -4.62 6.73 5.43
C GLU A 78 -5.62 5.79 6.13
N TRP A 79 -6.87 5.71 5.65
CA TRP A 79 -7.85 4.76 6.19
C TRP A 79 -7.51 3.30 5.89
N ILE A 80 -6.91 3.00 4.74
CA ILE A 80 -6.42 1.66 4.44
C ILE A 80 -5.26 1.30 5.37
N GLU A 81 -4.28 2.19 5.53
CA GLU A 81 -3.12 1.97 6.42
C GLU A 81 -3.56 1.79 7.87
N LEU A 82 -4.49 2.62 8.34
CA LEU A 82 -5.08 2.51 9.68
C LEU A 82 -5.79 1.16 9.85
N GLY A 83 -6.65 0.77 8.90
CA GLY A 83 -7.34 -0.51 8.95
C GLY A 83 -6.38 -1.71 8.95
N LEU A 84 -5.29 -1.64 8.18
CA LEU A 84 -4.25 -2.69 8.19
C LEU A 84 -3.49 -2.74 9.53
N THR A 85 -3.24 -1.57 10.14
CA THR A 85 -2.61 -1.48 11.47
C THR A 85 -3.52 -2.08 12.53
N GLU A 86 -4.81 -1.71 12.55
CA GLU A 86 -5.80 -2.26 13.48
C GLU A 86 -5.94 -3.79 13.33
N MET A 87 -5.93 -4.30 12.10
CA MET A 87 -5.94 -5.75 11.84
C MET A 87 -4.67 -6.46 12.31
N THR A 88 -3.55 -5.75 12.42
CA THR A 88 -2.29 -6.28 12.96
C THR A 88 -2.34 -6.30 14.50
N ASP A 89 -3.01 -5.33 15.12
CA ASP A 89 -3.14 -5.21 16.58
C ASP A 89 -4.37 -5.94 17.18
N GLU A 90 -5.32 -6.44 16.38
CA GLU A 90 -6.47 -7.25 16.79
C GLU A 90 -6.32 -8.74 16.35
N ARG A 91 -6.19 -9.79 17.20
CA ARG A 91 -6.27 -9.98 18.66
C ARG A 91 -5.51 -11.24 19.10
N THR A 92 -4.59 -11.15 20.06
CA THR A 92 -4.22 -12.31 20.90
C THR A 92 -4.91 -12.16 22.24
N VAL A 93 -5.98 -12.92 22.47
CA VAL A 93 -6.62 -12.98 23.79
C VAL A 93 -5.99 -14.14 24.57
N PRO A 94 -5.50 -13.93 25.80
CA PRO A 94 -5.07 -15.05 26.64
C PRO A 94 -6.24 -16.02 26.82
N LEU A 95 -6.01 -17.31 26.59
CA LEU A 95 -7.05 -18.35 26.69
C LEU A 95 -7.73 -18.38 28.07
N SER A 96 -7.01 -17.96 29.12
CA SER A 96 -7.55 -17.77 30.46
C SER A 96 -8.63 -16.69 30.52
N ALA A 97 -8.43 -15.55 29.86
CA ALA A 97 -9.40 -14.47 29.80
C ALA A 97 -10.67 -14.91 29.04
N LEU A 98 -10.51 -15.66 27.95
CA LEU A 98 -11.64 -16.23 27.21
C LEU A 98 -12.42 -17.25 28.07
N ARG A 99 -11.71 -18.18 28.74
CA ARG A 99 -12.34 -19.17 29.63
C ARG A 99 -13.05 -18.51 30.81
N GLY A 100 -12.48 -17.46 31.38
CA GLY A 100 -13.10 -16.66 32.44
C GLY A 100 -14.38 -15.98 31.99
N ALA A 101 -14.38 -15.38 30.80
CA ALA A 101 -15.57 -14.75 30.23
C ALA A 101 -16.70 -15.77 29.97
N ILE A 102 -16.38 -16.97 29.46
CA ILE A 102 -17.35 -18.05 29.27
C ILE A 102 -17.94 -18.52 30.61
N ALA A 103 -17.08 -18.76 31.60
CA ALA A 103 -17.52 -19.19 32.92
C ALA A 103 -18.42 -18.15 33.61
N HIS A 104 -18.09 -16.86 33.47
CA HIS A 104 -18.91 -15.77 33.99
C HIS A 104 -20.28 -15.71 33.30
N ALA A 105 -20.32 -15.79 31.96
CA ALA A 105 -21.57 -15.77 31.20
C ALA A 105 -22.50 -16.95 31.54
N ALA A 106 -21.94 -18.13 31.80
CA ALA A 106 -22.71 -19.32 32.21
C ALA A 106 -23.36 -19.17 33.60
N GLN A 107 -22.74 -18.42 34.51
CA GLN A 107 -23.25 -18.17 35.86
C GLN A 107 -24.30 -17.04 35.89
N SER A 108 -24.25 -16.14 34.91
CA SER A 108 -25.13 -14.96 34.81
C SER A 108 -26.44 -15.22 34.06
N SER A 109 -26.71 -16.45 33.61
CA SER A 109 -28.02 -16.80 33.03
C SER A 109 -29.05 -16.99 34.14
N PRO A 110 -30.12 -16.19 34.21
CA PRO A 110 -31.20 -16.40 35.18
C PRO A 110 -31.95 -17.69 34.85
N PRO A 111 -32.44 -18.46 35.85
CA PRO A 111 -33.25 -19.64 35.59
C PRO A 111 -34.49 -19.21 34.80
N ALA A 112 -34.75 -19.90 33.69
CA ALA A 112 -35.93 -19.70 32.86
C ALA A 112 -37.18 -19.81 33.74
N GLN A 113 -37.78 -18.67 34.08
CA GLN A 113 -39.12 -18.63 34.66
C GLN A 113 -40.10 -19.01 33.55
N SER A 114 -40.53 -20.27 33.56
CA SER A 114 -41.73 -20.72 32.86
C SER A 114 -42.71 -21.18 33.92
N GLY A 115 -43.61 -20.28 34.32
CA GLY A 115 -44.87 -20.70 34.91
C GLY A 115 -45.73 -21.36 33.81
N HIS A 116 -46.50 -22.38 34.19
CA HIS A 116 -47.91 -22.58 33.86
C HIS A 116 -48.31 -24.03 34.19
N ALA A 117 -49.16 -24.23 35.20
CA ALA A 117 -50.46 -24.92 35.02
C ALA A 117 -51.16 -25.13 36.39
N ALA A 118 -52.38 -24.61 36.42
CA ALA A 118 -53.56 -25.00 37.22
C ALA A 118 -53.50 -24.88 38.76
#